data_AF-A0A8R2JM32-F1
#
_entry.id   AF-A0A8R2JM32-F1
#
_cell.length_a   1.000
_cell.length_b   1.000
_cell.length_c   1.000
_cell.angle_alpha   90.00
_cell.angle_beta   90.00
_cell.angle_gamma   90.00
#
_symmetry.space_group_name_H-M   'P 1'
#
loop_
_entity.id
_entity.type
_entity.pdbx_description
1 polymer ?
#
loop_
_entity_poly.entity_id
_entity_poly.type
_entity_poly.pdbx_seq_one_letter_code
_entity_poly.pdbx_strand_id
1 'polypeptide(L)'
;MSLFILNHETNFEHIIGVLFNNWTALKLAIEHGMGGSSEVMQFKISDLIKNIHECLRKSGDNMCWTSISDIIEDVMDVGFDVVLEDASADDLSKHICNLYSDWNQSLDGRTKVIDELRSLPTIIPIQIVPVRPIREKQKVKDDSSSSEESEACDDGWTVVKHK
;
A
#
# COMPACT_ATOMS: atom_id res chain seq x y z
N MET A 1 1.67 -24.19 1.85
CA MET A 1 2.01 -22.77 1.56
C MET A 1 3.14 -22.80 0.55
N SER A 2 2.95 -22.18 -0.61
CA SER A 2 4.04 -22.05 -1.58
C SER A 2 5.13 -21.17 -0.97
N LEU A 3 6.37 -21.65 -0.94
CA LEU A 3 7.51 -20.85 -0.49
C LEU A 3 7.86 -19.91 -1.64
N PHE A 4 7.70 -18.60 -1.45
CA PHE A 4 8.18 -17.63 -2.43
C PHE A 4 9.72 -17.65 -2.43
N ILE A 5 10.32 -17.80 -3.60
CA ILE A 5 11.78 -17.87 -3.76
C ILE A 5 12.22 -16.75 -4.69
N LEU A 6 13.07 -15.85 -4.19
CA LEU A 6 13.71 -14.80 -4.99
C LEU A 6 14.84 -15.38 -5.86
N ASN A 7 14.71 -15.25 -7.17
CA ASN A 7 15.66 -15.71 -8.19
C ASN A 7 15.63 -14.83 -9.46
N HIS A 8 16.47 -15.10 -10.45
CA HIS A 8 16.56 -14.29 -11.69
C HIS A 8 15.35 -14.40 -12.62
N GLU A 9 14.42 -15.30 -12.35
CA GLU A 9 13.16 -15.51 -13.07
C GLU A 9 11.96 -14.87 -12.34
N THR A 10 12.21 -14.20 -11.20
CA THR A 10 11.17 -13.56 -10.41
C THR A 10 10.50 -12.45 -11.22
N ASN A 11 9.17 -12.45 -11.26
CA ASN A 11 8.41 -11.36 -11.88
C ASN A 11 8.67 -10.04 -11.13
N PHE A 12 8.89 -8.95 -11.87
CA PHE A 12 9.14 -7.64 -11.29
C PHE A 12 7.98 -7.12 -10.42
N GLU A 13 6.74 -7.55 -10.67
CA GLU A 13 5.58 -7.30 -9.78
C GLU A 13 5.81 -7.85 -8.36
N HIS A 14 6.50 -8.99 -8.23
CA HIS A 14 6.85 -9.51 -6.92
C HIS A 14 7.94 -8.67 -6.24
N ILE A 15 8.87 -8.10 -7.01
CA ILE A 15 9.91 -7.19 -6.49
C ILE A 15 9.24 -5.94 -5.91
N ILE A 16 8.35 -5.31 -6.68
CA ILE A 16 7.54 -4.18 -6.22
C ILE A 16 6.74 -4.57 -4.96
N GLY A 17 6.15 -5.76 -4.97
CA GLY A 17 5.43 -6.29 -3.82
C GLY A 17 6.29 -6.48 -2.56
N VAL A 18 7.56 -6.85 -2.70
CA VAL A 18 8.50 -6.93 -1.57
C VAL A 18 8.79 -5.53 -1.02
N LEU A 19 9.01 -4.55 -1.89
CA LEU A 19 9.25 -3.16 -1.46
C LEU A 19 8.04 -2.61 -0.69
N PHE A 20 6.83 -2.83 -1.19
CA PHE A 20 5.60 -2.45 -0.49
C PHE A 20 5.43 -3.17 0.86
N ASN A 21 5.89 -4.41 0.99
CA ASN A 21 5.85 -5.12 2.27
C ASN A 21 6.88 -4.58 3.30
N ASN A 22 7.81 -3.74 2.87
CA ASN A 22 8.76 -3.07 3.75
C ASN A 22 8.43 -1.59 3.96
N TRP A 23 7.59 -0.99 3.11
CA TRP A 23 7.16 0.40 3.24
C TRP A 23 6.14 0.61 4.35
N THR A 24 6.40 1.58 5.23
CA THR A 24 5.65 1.78 6.48
C THR A 24 4.23 2.27 6.23
N ALA A 25 4.01 3.21 5.32
CA ALA A 25 2.71 3.85 5.12
C ALA A 25 1.62 2.83 4.76
N LEU A 26 1.89 1.98 3.74
CA LEU A 26 0.94 0.95 3.32
C LEU A 26 0.72 -0.12 4.40
N LYS A 27 1.76 -0.53 5.13
CA LYS A 27 1.62 -1.51 6.23
C LYS A 27 0.68 -1.00 7.32
N LEU A 28 0.86 0.25 7.75
CA LEU A 28 0.00 0.85 8.76
C LEU A 28 -1.43 0.97 8.26
N ALA A 29 -1.62 1.42 7.01
CA ALA A 29 -2.96 1.51 6.41
C ALA A 29 -3.69 0.16 6.45
N ILE A 30 -2.99 -0.90 6.04
CA ILE A 30 -3.47 -2.27 6.10
C ILE A 30 -3.80 -2.72 7.52
N GLU A 31 -2.87 -2.53 8.47
CA GLU A 31 -3.05 -2.96 9.86
C GLU A 31 -4.26 -2.28 10.51
N HIS A 32 -4.52 -1.02 10.15
CA HIS A 32 -5.66 -0.25 10.63
C HIS A 32 -6.96 -0.52 9.86
N GLY A 33 -6.93 -1.29 8.77
CA GLY A 33 -8.11 -1.56 7.92
C GLY A 33 -8.55 -0.34 7.10
N MET A 34 -7.66 0.62 6.91
CA MET A 34 -7.84 1.78 6.06
C MET A 34 -7.80 1.25 4.62
N GLY A 35 -8.93 1.17 3.93
CA GLY A 35 -9.01 0.55 2.59
C GLY A 35 -10.09 -0.52 2.42
N GLY A 36 -10.77 -0.92 3.51
CA GLY A 36 -11.96 -1.76 3.48
C GLY A 36 -11.74 -3.18 4.00
N SER A 37 -12.46 -4.16 3.45
CA SER A 37 -12.25 -5.56 3.82
C SER A 37 -10.88 -6.07 3.35
N SER A 38 -10.40 -7.15 3.97
CA SER A 38 -9.16 -7.84 3.56
C SER A 38 -9.10 -8.09 2.04
N GLU A 39 -10.19 -8.59 1.46
CA GLU A 39 -10.29 -8.89 0.03
C GLU A 39 -10.19 -7.64 -0.84
N VAL A 40 -10.83 -6.54 -0.43
CA VAL A 40 -10.79 -5.26 -1.15
C VAL A 40 -9.39 -4.65 -1.09
N MET A 41 -8.75 -4.66 0.09
CA MET A 41 -7.37 -4.18 0.23
C MET A 41 -6.41 -5.01 -0.62
N GLN A 42 -6.56 -6.34 -0.62
CA GLN A 42 -5.77 -7.24 -1.47
C GLN A 42 -5.91 -6.94 -2.96
N PHE A 43 -7.13 -6.68 -3.41
CA PHE A 43 -7.39 -6.26 -4.79
C PHE A 43 -6.68 -4.94 -5.10
N LYS A 44 -6.84 -3.91 -4.26
CA LYS A 44 -6.21 -2.59 -4.46
C LYS A 44 -4.68 -2.68 -4.53
N ILE A 45 -4.06 -3.45 -3.63
CA ILE A 45 -2.60 -3.67 -3.61
C ILE A 45 -2.16 -4.36 -4.90
N SER A 46 -2.87 -5.39 -5.32
CA SER A 46 -2.55 -6.12 -6.55
C SER A 46 -2.71 -5.23 -7.79
N ASP A 47 -3.71 -4.35 -7.81
CA ASP A 47 -3.96 -3.41 -8.90
C ASP A 47 -2.89 -2.31 -8.94
N LEU A 48 -2.54 -1.73 -7.79
CA LEU A 48 -1.42 -0.78 -7.64
C LEU A 48 -0.12 -1.35 -8.23
N ILE A 49 0.28 -2.55 -7.82
CA ILE A 49 1.50 -3.19 -8.30
C ILE A 49 1.49 -3.37 -9.82
N LYS A 50 0.35 -3.80 -10.39
CA LYS A 50 0.19 -3.95 -11.85
C LYS A 50 0.27 -2.61 -12.56
N ASN A 51 -0.35 -1.56 -12.02
CA ASN A 51 -0.35 -0.22 -12.60
C ASN A 51 1.06 0.37 -12.65
N ILE A 52 1.87 0.25 -11.58
CA ILE A 52 3.25 0.74 -11.64
C ILE A 52 4.09 -0.12 -12.60
N HIS A 53 3.92 -1.44 -12.60
CA HIS A 53 4.64 -2.33 -13.53
C HIS A 53 4.30 -2.03 -15.00
N GLU A 54 3.04 -1.71 -15.30
CA GLU A 54 2.62 -1.28 -16.63
C GLU A 54 3.17 0.10 -16.98
N CYS A 55 3.18 1.05 -16.03
CA CYS A 55 3.79 2.38 -16.20
C CYS A 55 5.28 2.27 -16.56
N LEU A 56 6.01 1.45 -15.81
CA LEU A 56 7.40 1.06 -16.06
C LEU A 56 7.62 0.55 -17.49
N ARG A 57 6.84 -0.47 -17.87
CA ARG A 57 6.96 -1.11 -19.18
C ARG A 57 6.67 -0.15 -20.34
N LYS A 58 5.72 0.78 -20.15
CA LYS A 58 5.37 1.79 -21.17
C LYS A 58 6.43 2.88 -21.30
N SER A 59 7.09 3.24 -20.20
CA SER A 59 8.04 4.35 -20.17
C SER A 59 9.39 4.00 -20.81
N GLY A 60 9.80 2.73 -20.75
CA GLY A 60 11.07 2.27 -21.32
C GLY A 60 12.25 3.07 -20.74
N ASP A 61 13.05 3.68 -21.60
CA ASP A 61 14.21 4.50 -21.21
C ASP A 61 13.84 5.87 -20.62
N ASN A 62 12.61 6.35 -20.82
CA ASN A 62 12.14 7.66 -20.33
C ASN A 62 11.43 7.55 -18.99
N MET A 63 11.94 6.72 -18.09
CA MET A 63 11.22 6.39 -16.87
C MET A 63 11.19 7.55 -15.89
N CYS A 64 9.98 8.00 -15.54
CA CYS A 64 9.75 9.13 -14.66
C CYS A 64 9.24 8.65 -13.31
N TRP A 65 10.07 8.78 -12.27
CA TRP A 65 9.69 8.36 -10.92
C TRP A 65 8.49 9.15 -10.39
N THR A 66 8.28 10.40 -10.82
CA THR A 66 7.12 11.20 -10.39
C THR A 66 5.81 10.54 -10.80
N SER A 67 5.73 9.94 -11.99
CA SER A 67 4.51 9.24 -12.44
C SER A 67 4.19 8.01 -11.59
N ILE A 68 5.21 7.34 -11.06
CA ILE A 68 5.02 6.23 -10.11
C ILE A 68 4.57 6.79 -8.76
N SER A 69 5.16 7.91 -8.34
CA SER A 69 4.79 8.58 -7.08
C SER A 69 3.33 9.00 -7.11
N ASP A 70 2.89 9.65 -8.20
CA ASP A 70 1.50 10.05 -8.43
C ASP A 70 0.56 8.83 -8.32
N ILE A 71 0.91 7.69 -8.93
CA ILE A 71 0.12 6.44 -8.82
C ILE A 71 0.05 5.96 -7.36
N ILE A 72 1.15 6.03 -6.61
CA ILE A 72 1.19 5.59 -5.21
C ILE A 72 0.35 6.53 -4.34
N GLU A 73 0.50 7.84 -4.50
CA GLU A 73 -0.23 8.87 -3.76
C GLU A 73 -1.73 8.78 -4.03
N ASP A 74 -2.14 8.69 -5.30
CA ASP A 74 -3.55 8.54 -5.69
C ASP A 74 -4.19 7.31 -5.04
N VAL A 75 -3.47 6.18 -5.01
CA VAL A 75 -3.99 4.95 -4.38
C VAL A 75 -4.01 5.07 -2.86
N MET A 76 -3.01 5.69 -2.23
CA MET A 76 -3.00 5.87 -0.78
C MET A 76 -4.12 6.82 -0.33
N ASP A 77 -4.34 7.91 -1.04
CA ASP A 77 -5.41 8.87 -0.74
C ASP A 77 -6.79 8.25 -1.05
N VAL A 78 -7.10 8.00 -2.32
CA VAL A 78 -8.44 7.56 -2.74
C VAL A 78 -8.73 6.12 -2.31
N GLY A 79 -7.71 5.26 -2.33
CA GLY A 79 -7.85 3.84 -2.06
C GLY A 79 -7.76 3.49 -0.57
N PHE A 80 -6.91 4.18 0.20
CA PHE A 80 -6.66 3.86 1.60
C PHE A 80 -7.08 4.97 2.56
N ASP A 81 -7.58 6.13 2.11
CA ASP A 81 -7.92 7.27 2.97
C ASP A 81 -6.71 7.75 3.80
N VAL A 82 -5.53 7.72 3.17
CA VAL A 82 -4.24 8.11 3.75
C VAL A 82 -3.57 9.15 2.87
N VAL A 83 -3.53 10.39 3.37
CA VAL A 83 -2.73 11.46 2.78
C VAL A 83 -1.28 11.31 3.24
N LEU A 84 -0.36 11.27 2.29
CA LEU A 84 1.08 11.23 2.56
C LEU A 84 1.59 12.67 2.67
N GLU A 85 2.14 13.02 3.82
CA GLU A 85 2.74 14.34 4.08
C GLU A 85 4.28 14.29 4.11
N ASP A 86 4.85 13.12 3.87
CA ASP A 86 6.29 12.89 3.78
C ASP A 86 6.73 12.60 2.35
N ALA A 87 8.05 12.57 2.11
CA ALA A 87 8.61 12.25 0.80
C ALA A 87 8.73 10.73 0.56
N SER A 88 8.01 9.88 1.32
CA SER A 88 8.26 8.44 1.29
C SER A 88 7.75 7.76 0.02
N ALA A 89 6.69 8.28 -0.62
CA ALA A 89 6.25 7.83 -1.93
C ALA A 89 7.27 8.16 -3.02
N ASP A 90 7.83 9.37 -3.00
CA ASP A 90 8.87 9.80 -3.94
C ASP A 90 10.12 8.93 -3.84
N ASP A 91 10.58 8.69 -2.61
CA ASP A 91 11.78 7.89 -2.35
C ASP A 91 11.57 6.43 -2.75
N LEU A 92 10.41 5.86 -2.45
CA LEU A 92 10.02 4.52 -2.91
C LEU A 92 9.95 4.45 -4.44
N SER A 93 9.39 5.46 -5.09
CA SER A 93 9.25 5.54 -6.55
C SER A 93 10.60 5.60 -7.26
N LYS A 94 11.52 6.44 -6.78
CA LYS A 94 12.91 6.49 -7.28
C LYS A 94 13.60 5.14 -7.10
N HIS A 95 13.39 4.50 -5.95
CA HIS A 95 13.94 3.19 -5.68
C HIS A 95 13.41 2.13 -6.67
N ILE A 96 12.09 2.07 -6.87
CA ILE A 96 11.47 1.18 -7.88
C ILE A 96 12.07 1.41 -9.26
N CYS A 97 12.27 2.67 -9.65
CA CYS A 97 12.88 3.00 -10.94
C CYS A 97 14.30 2.44 -11.09
N ASN A 98 15.14 2.64 -10.08
CA ASN A 98 16.53 2.19 -10.09
C ASN A 98 16.59 0.66 -10.21
N LEU A 99 15.81 -0.06 -9.39
CA LEU A 99 15.77 -1.52 -9.44
C LEU A 99 15.24 -2.03 -10.78
N TYR A 100 14.26 -1.36 -11.39
CA TYR A 100 13.76 -1.75 -12.71
C TYR A 100 14.81 -1.57 -13.81
N SER A 101 15.58 -0.49 -13.75
CA SER A 101 16.70 -0.26 -14.66
C SER A 101 17.74 -1.38 -14.54
N ASP A 102 18.20 -1.65 -13.31
CA ASP A 102 19.18 -2.70 -13.03
C ASP A 102 18.67 -4.09 -13.42
N TRP A 103 17.39 -4.38 -13.16
CA TRP A 103 16.77 -5.67 -13.47
C TRP A 103 16.74 -5.98 -14.97
N ASN A 104 16.55 -4.96 -15.80
CA ASN A 104 16.45 -5.11 -17.26
C ASN A 104 17.78 -4.97 -17.98
N GLN A 105 18.81 -4.41 -17.35
CA GLN A 105 20.09 -4.15 -17.99
C GLN A 105 20.93 -5.43 -18.20
N SER A 106 21.03 -6.30 -17.20
CA SER A 106 21.88 -7.51 -17.28
C SER A 106 21.56 -8.56 -16.20
N LEU A 107 22.14 -9.76 -16.33
CA LEU A 107 22.05 -10.79 -15.28
C LEU A 107 22.72 -10.33 -13.97
N ASP A 108 23.84 -9.60 -14.07
CA ASP A 108 24.53 -9.03 -12.91
C ASP A 108 23.66 -7.98 -12.22
N GLY A 109 22.93 -7.17 -13.00
CA GLY A 109 21.93 -6.24 -12.49
C GLY A 109 20.81 -6.95 -11.72
N ARG A 110 20.27 -8.04 -12.26
CA ARG A 110 19.30 -8.89 -11.53
C ARG A 110 19.88 -9.46 -10.25
N THR A 111 21.15 -9.86 -10.24
CA THR A 111 21.83 -10.37 -9.05
C THR A 111 21.89 -9.31 -7.95
N LYS A 112 22.28 -8.08 -8.30
CA LYS A 112 22.30 -6.94 -7.37
C LYS A 112 20.92 -6.68 -6.76
N VAL A 113 19.88 -6.63 -7.59
CA VAL A 113 18.50 -6.43 -7.13
C VAL A 113 18.08 -7.55 -6.16
N ILE A 114 18.38 -8.81 -6.48
CA ILE A 114 18.04 -9.94 -5.60
C ILE A 114 18.77 -9.84 -4.26
N ASP A 115 20.06 -9.52 -4.27
CA ASP A 115 20.86 -9.40 -3.06
C ASP A 115 20.41 -8.22 -2.19
N GLU A 116 20.01 -7.11 -2.82
CA GLU A 116 19.38 -5.99 -2.13
C GLU A 116 18.06 -6.41 -1.47
N LEU A 117 17.16 -7.07 -2.20
CA LEU A 117 15.90 -7.55 -1.64
C LEU A 117 16.13 -8.54 -0.48
N ARG A 118 17.15 -9.39 -0.57
CA ARG A 118 17.53 -10.34 0.51
C ARG A 118 18.02 -9.63 1.78
N SER A 119 18.48 -8.38 1.68
CA SER A 119 18.87 -7.58 2.83
C SER A 119 17.69 -6.95 3.57
N LEU A 120 16.50 -6.92 2.94
CA LEU A 120 15.30 -6.35 3.53
C LEU A 120 14.71 -7.26 4.62
N PRO A 121 14.05 -6.70 5.64
CA PRO A 121 13.41 -7.48 6.71
C PRO A 121 12.39 -8.50 6.21
N THR A 122 11.63 -8.17 5.17
CA THR A 122 10.62 -9.05 4.59
C THR A 122 10.89 -9.26 3.12
N ILE A 123 11.03 -10.52 2.70
CA ILE A 123 11.30 -10.89 1.30
C ILE A 123 10.07 -11.46 0.58
N ILE A 124 8.95 -11.56 1.30
CA ILE A 124 7.69 -12.08 0.75
C ILE A 124 6.92 -10.90 0.16
N PRO A 125 6.49 -10.95 -1.10
CA PRO A 125 5.67 -9.91 -1.70
C PRO A 125 4.34 -9.74 -0.95
N ILE A 126 3.93 -8.49 -0.75
CA ILE A 126 2.74 -8.14 0.03
C ILE A 126 1.44 -8.76 -0.53
N GLN A 127 1.35 -8.97 -1.84
CA GLN A 127 0.19 -9.55 -2.53
C GLN A 127 0.10 -11.08 -2.42
N ILE A 128 1.11 -11.77 -1.88
CA ILE A 128 1.10 -13.24 -1.73
C ILE A 128 0.43 -13.66 -0.42
N VAL A 129 0.59 -12.86 0.63
CA VAL A 129 0.07 -13.18 1.96
C VAL A 129 -1.27 -12.47 2.14
N PRO A 130 -2.34 -13.16 2.57
CA PRO A 130 -3.61 -12.51 2.87
C PRO A 130 -3.43 -11.39 3.88
N VAL A 131 -3.98 -10.22 3.55
CA VAL A 131 -3.91 -9.01 4.36
C VAL A 131 -4.83 -9.22 5.55
N ARG A 132 -4.34 -8.99 6.77
CA ARG A 132 -5.14 -9.16 7.98
C ARG A 132 -5.11 -7.85 8.77
N PRO A 133 -6.18 -7.03 8.70
CA PRO A 133 -6.26 -5.86 9.54
C PRO A 133 -6.40 -6.27 11.01
N ILE A 134 -5.76 -5.54 11.92
CA ILE A 134 -5.85 -5.75 13.37
C ILE A 134 -7.27 -5.37 13.86
N ARG A 135 -7.89 -4.39 13.21
CA ARG A 135 -9.18 -3.81 13.59
C ARG A 135 -10.39 -4.46 12.91
N GLU A 136 -10.44 -5.79 12.85
CA GLU A 136 -11.62 -6.50 12.32
C GLU A 136 -12.77 -6.66 13.35
N LYS A 137 -12.64 -6.10 14.56
CA LYS A 137 -13.64 -6.22 15.63
C LYS A 137 -14.63 -5.04 15.67
N GLN A 138 -15.76 -5.23 14.99
CA GLN A 138 -17.16 -5.06 15.44
C GLN A 138 -18.05 -4.57 14.30
N LYS A 139 -18.52 -5.52 13.48
CA LYS A 139 -19.80 -5.35 12.78
C LYS A 139 -20.91 -5.57 13.82
N VAL A 140 -21.39 -4.48 14.42
CA VAL A 140 -22.63 -4.53 15.20
C VAL A 140 -23.74 -4.84 14.21
N LYS A 141 -24.39 -6.00 14.38
CA LYS A 141 -25.66 -6.31 13.72
C LYS A 141 -26.73 -5.55 14.49
N ASP A 142 -27.22 -4.44 13.95
CA ASP A 142 -28.52 -3.89 14.35
C ASP A 142 -29.43 -3.88 13.12
N ASP A 143 -30.21 -4.95 13.00
CA ASP A 143 -31.51 -4.92 12.35
C ASP A 143 -32.46 -4.15 13.28
N SER A 144 -32.87 -2.94 12.91
CA SER A 144 -34.29 -2.53 12.93
C SER A 144 -34.52 -1.04 12.69
N SER A 145 -35.42 -0.82 11.74
CA SER A 145 -36.48 0.20 11.72
C SER A 145 -36.16 1.65 11.36
N SER A 146 -36.62 2.00 10.16
CA SER A 146 -36.98 3.33 9.70
C SER A 146 -37.99 4.01 10.64
N SER A 147 -37.77 5.28 10.99
CA SER A 147 -38.77 6.31 11.33
C SER A 147 -38.09 7.68 11.28
N GLU A 148 -38.77 8.65 10.68
CA GLU A 148 -38.33 10.03 10.46
C GLU A 148 -38.42 10.88 11.76
N GLU A 149 -37.98 12.14 11.62
CA GLU A 149 -38.31 13.38 12.36
C GLU A 149 -37.80 13.63 13.80
N SER A 150 -36.84 14.56 13.96
CA SER A 150 -37.05 15.94 14.49
C SER A 150 -35.79 16.55 15.13
N GLU A 151 -35.62 17.86 14.86
CA GLU A 151 -34.57 18.79 15.31
C GLU A 151 -34.46 18.94 16.84
N ALA A 152 -33.23 19.07 17.37
CA ALA A 152 -32.89 19.98 18.47
C ALA A 152 -31.37 20.03 18.71
N CYS A 153 -30.74 21.17 18.42
CA CYS A 153 -29.43 21.53 18.96
C CYS A 153 -29.59 21.85 20.46
N ASP A 154 -28.87 21.14 21.35
CA ASP A 154 -28.70 21.58 22.73
C ASP A 154 -27.20 21.58 23.11
N ASP A 155 -26.68 22.79 23.22
CA ASP A 155 -25.34 23.18 23.65
C ASP A 155 -25.21 22.96 25.17
N GLY A 156 -24.77 21.76 25.57
CA GLY A 156 -24.54 21.38 26.96
C GLY A 156 -23.20 21.89 27.54
N TRP A 157 -23.00 23.21 27.65
CA TRP A 157 -21.88 23.77 28.41
C TRP A 157 -22.09 23.53 29.92
N THR A 158 -21.18 22.79 30.55
CA THR A 158 -21.20 22.58 32.00
C THR A 158 -20.42 23.68 32.71
N VAL A 159 -21.15 24.53 33.46
CA VAL A 159 -20.58 25.58 34.31
C VAL A 159 -19.96 24.96 35.57
N VAL A 160 -18.64 25.11 35.73
CA VAL A 160 -17.93 24.83 36.98
C VAL A 160 -18.18 25.93 38.02
N LYS A 161 -18.89 25.61 39.10
CA LYS A 161 -19.02 26.51 40.25
C LYS A 161 -17.77 26.46 41.11
N HIS A 162 -17.06 27.58 41.18
CA HIS A 162 -16.04 27.81 42.19
C HIS A 162 -16.63 28.53 43.40
N LYS A 163 -16.29 27.97 44.57
CA LYS A 163 -16.33 28.50 45.94
C LYS A 163 -17.59 28.23 46.77
#